data_AF-A0A851W4A0-F1
#
_entry.id   AF-A0A851W4A0-F1
#
_cell.length_a   1.000
_cell.length_b   1.000
_cell.length_c   1.000
_cell.angle_alpha   90.00
_cell.angle_beta   90.00
_cell.angle_gamma   90.00
#
_symmetry.space_group_name_H-M   'P 1'
#
loop_
_entity.id
_entity.type
_entity.pdbx_description
1 polymer ?
#
loop_
_entity_poly.entity_id
_entity_poly.type
_entity_poly.pdbx_seq_one_letter_code
_entity_poly.pdbx_strand_id
1 'polypeptide(L)' 'LLKHQRRHKDEKPFHCPDCGKGFRENFTLTNHWCIHTREKPHECEECGMSFRQSSSLISHQRIHTGE' A
#
# COMPACT_ATOMS: atom_id res chain seq x y z
N LEU A 1 23.23 -26.31 23.03
CA LEU A 1 23.60 -25.12 22.23
C LEU A 1 22.35 -24.30 21.91
N LEU A 2 21.85 -23.52 22.87
CA LEU A 2 20.86 -22.48 22.59
C LEU A 2 21.62 -21.29 22.05
N LYS A 3 21.46 -21.03 20.74
CA LYS A 3 21.61 -19.75 20.05
C LYS A 3 21.91 -20.03 18.57
N HIS A 4 20.97 -20.70 17.92
CA HIS A 4 20.65 -20.25 16.56
C HIS A 4 19.82 -18.99 16.74
N GLN A 5 20.49 -17.87 17.04
CA GLN A 5 19.88 -16.54 16.95
C GLN A 5 19.46 -16.39 15.49
N ARG A 6 18.20 -16.74 15.27
CA ARG A 6 17.50 -16.62 14.00
C ARG A 6 17.51 -15.14 13.68
N ARG A 7 18.51 -14.72 12.91
CA ARG A 7 18.66 -13.37 12.39
C ARG A 7 17.56 -13.15 11.36
N HIS A 8 16.33 -12.94 11.80
CA HIS A 8 15.25 -12.44 10.94
C HIS A 8 14.31 -11.62 11.82
N LYS A 9 14.65 -10.35 11.99
CA LYS A 9 13.73 -9.29 12.42
C LYS A 9 12.71 -9.08 11.29
N ASP A 10 11.89 -10.09 11.06
CA ASP A 10 10.67 -10.04 10.26
C ASP A 10 9.49 -9.69 11.18
N GLU A 11 9.74 -8.82 12.16
CA GLU A 11 8.68 -8.21 12.95
C GLU A 11 7.84 -7.37 11.98
N LYS A 12 6.63 -7.86 11.75
CA LYS A 12 5.61 -7.22 10.92
C LYS A 12 4.51 -6.75 11.87
N PRO A 13 4.68 -5.62 12.56
CA PRO A 13 3.75 -5.20 13.60
C PRO A 13 2.34 -4.92 13.06
N PHE A 14 2.22 -4.58 11.77
CA PHE A 14 0.94 -4.22 11.14
C PHE A 14 0.33 -5.43 10.43
N HIS A 15 -0.86 -5.87 10.84
CA HIS A 15 -1.53 -7.03 10.26
C HIS A 15 -2.84 -6.63 9.60
N CYS A 16 -3.13 -7.24 8.45
CA CYS A 16 -4.43 -7.10 7.80
C CYS A 16 -5.51 -7.81 8.62
N PRO A 17 -6.59 -7.13 9.04
CA PRO A 17 -7.66 -7.77 9.79
C PRO A 17 -8.47 -8.76 8.94
N ASP A 18 -8.48 -8.62 7.62
CA ASP A 18 -9.28 -9.43 6.71
C ASP A 18 -8.59 -10.77 6.35
N CYS A 19 -7.29 -10.74 6.05
CA CYS A 19 -6.53 -11.92 5.62
C CYS A 19 -5.34 -12.29 6.52
N GLY A 20 -5.12 -11.56 7.62
CA GLY A 20 -4.03 -11.84 8.57
C GLY A 20 -2.61 -11.52 8.07
N LYS A 21 -2.47 -10.98 6.85
CA LYS A 21 -1.16 -10.71 6.24
C LYS A 21 -0.41 -9.61 7.01
N GLY A 22 0.83 -9.90 7.42
CA GLY A 22 1.69 -8.96 8.14
C GLY A 22 2.53 -8.06 7.22
N PHE A 23 2.71 -6.81 7.64
CA PHE A 23 3.49 -5.75 7.00
C PHE A 23 4.44 -5.10 8.01
N ARG A 24 5.58 -4.65 7.51
CA ARG A 24 6.59 -3.93 8.32
C ARG A 24 6.20 -2.48 8.59
N GLU A 25 5.40 -1.89 7.71
CA GLU A 25 5.02 -0.48 7.75
C GLU A 25 3.50 -0.34 7.61
N ASN A 26 2.93 0.65 8.32
CA ASN A 26 1.50 0.92 8.29
C ASN A 26 1.04 1.33 6.89
N PHE A 27 1.81 2.16 6.18
CA PHE A 27 1.49 2.58 4.82
C PHE A 27 1.31 1.38 3.87
N THR A 28 2.14 0.34 4.00
CA THR A 28 2.00 -0.87 3.18
C THR A 28 0.72 -1.64 3.52
N LEU A 29 0.32 -1.68 4.80
CA LEU A 29 -0.95 -2.26 5.24
C LEU A 29 -2.14 -1.46 4.70
N THR A 30 -2.15 -0.13 4.86
CA THR A 30 -3.22 0.74 4.35
C THR A 30 -3.37 0.60 2.84
N ASN A 31 -2.26 0.62 2.11
CA ASN A 31 -2.23 0.36 0.69
C ASN A 31 -2.83 -1.04 0.42
N HIS A 32 -2.40 -2.07 1.15
CA HIS A 32 -2.94 -3.44 1.00
C HIS A 32 -4.44 -3.52 1.19
N TRP A 33 -5.01 -2.76 2.12
CA TRP A 33 -6.44 -2.80 2.38
C TRP A 33 -7.31 -2.43 1.17
N CYS A 34 -6.78 -1.62 0.25
CA CYS A 34 -7.44 -1.28 -1.02
C CYS A 34 -7.79 -2.51 -1.88
N ILE A 35 -7.11 -3.66 -1.71
CA ILE A 35 -7.47 -4.88 -2.46
C ILE A 35 -8.75 -5.52 -1.94
N HIS A 36 -9.05 -5.34 -0.65
CA HIS A 36 -10.22 -5.91 0.01
C HIS A 36 -11.44 -5.02 -0.21
N THR A 37 -11.26 -3.71 -0.03
CA THR A 37 -12.35 -2.74 -0.21
C THR A 37 -12.63 -2.46 -1.68
N ARG A 38 -11.66 -2.73 -2.58
CA ARG A 38 -11.65 -2.26 -3.99
C ARG A 38 -11.74 -0.74 -4.11
N GLU A 39 -11.66 -0.04 -2.99
CA GLU A 39 -11.59 1.41 -2.93
C GLU A 39 -10.16 1.83 -3.23
N LYS A 40 -10.05 2.86 -4.05
CA LYS A 40 -8.78 3.44 -4.43
C LYS A 40 -8.85 4.90 -4.00
N PRO A 41 -8.18 5.27 -2.90
CA PRO A 41 -8.41 6.55 -2.23
C PRO A 41 -7.92 7.77 -3.04
N HIS A 42 -7.15 7.55 -4.10
CA HIS A 42 -6.58 8.62 -4.91
C HIS A 42 -7.26 8.66 -6.28
N GLU A 43 -8.31 9.46 -6.40
CA GLU A 43 -9.03 9.66 -7.66
C GLU A 43 -8.48 10.82 -8.47
N CYS A 44 -8.39 10.64 -9.78
CA CYS A 44 -8.13 11.72 -10.72
C CYS A 44 -9.43 12.46 -11.02
N GLU A 45 -9.50 13.74 -10.66
CA GLU A 45 -10.70 14.56 -10.87
C GLU A 45 -10.99 14.84 -12.35
N GLU A 46 -9.98 14.74 -13.23
CA GLU A 46 -10.15 15.01 -14.67
C GLU A 46 -10.78 13.83 -15.44
N CYS A 47 -10.49 12.59 -15.05
CA CYS A 47 -10.93 11.40 -15.79
C CYS A 47 -11.63 10.33 -14.94
N GLY A 48 -11.74 10.55 -13.62
CA GLY A 48 -12.34 9.61 -12.67
C GLY A 48 -11.51 8.35 -12.42
N MET A 49 -10.27 8.27 -12.94
CA MET A 49 -9.42 7.10 -12.67
C MET A 49 -8.90 7.13 -11.24
N SER A 50 -9.19 6.06 -10.50
CA SER A 50 -8.71 5.92 -9.14
C SER A 50 -7.43 5.06 -9.05
N PHE A 51 -6.55 5.42 -8.11
CA PHE A 51 -5.23 4.86 -7.86
C PHE A 51 -5.07 4.45 -6.39
N ARG A 52 -4.21 3.44 -6.19
CA ARG A 52 -3.91 2.89 -4.86
C ARG A 52 -2.89 3.72 -4.08
N GLN A 53 -2.05 4.48 -4.79
CA GLN A 53 -0.97 5.28 -4.23
C GLN A 53 -1.04 6.71 -4.79
N SER A 54 -0.73 7.70 -3.96
CA SER A 54 -0.68 9.11 -4.35
C SER A 54 0.36 9.38 -5.43
N SER A 55 1.53 8.74 -5.36
CA SER A 55 2.60 8.86 -6.38
C SER A 55 2.12 8.40 -7.75
N SER A 56 1.28 7.36 -7.82
CA SER A 56 0.68 6.90 -9.07
C SER A 56 -0.33 7.90 -9.63
N LEU A 57 -1.15 8.52 -8.78
CA LEU A 57 -2.06 9.59 -9.20
C LEU A 57 -1.27 10.81 -9.71
N ILE A 58 -0.24 11.26 -8.99
CA ILE A 58 0.59 12.40 -9.38
C ILE A 58 1.26 12.13 -10.74
N SER A 59 1.82 10.93 -10.92
CA SER A 59 2.41 10.55 -12.21
C SER A 59 1.37 10.48 -13.32
N HIS A 60 0.15 10.05 -13.00
CA HIS A 60 -0.95 10.01 -13.95
C HIS A 60 -1.40 11.41 -14.35
N GLN A 61 -1.52 12.36 -13.43
CA GLN A 61 -1.96 13.73 -13.73
C GLN A 61 -1.09 14.44 -14.78
N ARG A 62 0.20 14.07 -14.87
CA ARG A 62 1.10 14.60 -15.90
C ARG A 62 0.62 14.33 -17.33
N ILE A 63 -0.18 13.27 -17.55
CA ILE A 63 -0.72 12.99 -18.88
C ILE A 63 -1.78 14.00 -19.31
N HIS A 64 -2.47 14.64 -18.36
CA HIS A 64 -3.53 15.61 -18.63
C HIS A 64 -2.95 17.02 -18.78
N THR A 65 -1.95 17.36 -17.97
CA THR A 65 -1.29 18.67 -18.04
C THR A 65 -0.36 18.80 -19.24
N GLY A 66 0.06 17.69 -19.86
CA GLY A 66 0.92 17.71 -21.04
C GLY A 66 2.33 18.27 -20.81
N GLU A 67 2.75 18.38 -19.54
CA GLU A 67 4.10 18.76 -19.08
C GLU A 67 4.85 17.58 -18.45
#